data_AF-A0AAD5XSL2-F1
#
_entry.id   AF-A0AAD5XSL2-F1
#
_cell.length_a   1.000
_cell.length_b   1.000
_cell.length_c   1.000
_cell.angle_alpha   90.00
_cell.angle_beta   90.00
_cell.angle_gamma   90.00
#
_symmetry.space_group_name_H-M   'P 1'
#
loop_
_entity.id
_entity.type
_entity.pdbx_description
1 polymer ?
#
loop_
_entity_poly.entity_id
_entity_poly.type
_entity_poly.pdbx_seq_one_letter_code
_entity_poly.pdbx_strand_id
1 'polypeptide(L)'
;MSHCGSKTQVCAYCMLRDASDDPYPHRAPGASAKLPFGCASCQQVFYCSAECQQADFDHYHASECTWLEELFLGKPAASPDRVETSNSSSNGTQEPAPVENSQGFSSYELDFIWMLARVLINRAQEKKPPANDTSEPSAAAADIVAAASKPSFAAIWAFVANAAAFSHTAIDRFVTIARVLGTLVRTAILPTAGLPPSADETLLPPAEDALPPSLRSTLSPLESSIVALICKEECNSFGLYTFAYAGAKTPRQSYGIGLYPDAVFFNHSCLPNVGHVTREGNGLRGVDESFGADMVFYAARDMAEGEEAVISYVALDESRGRRDGERKTWLEQNFFFACDCKRCNGDAEGTASDNELRKRLDRHLCGKGGCCGWFVPPQLATKNAKDSRNDSGKDLAQRAREFPESQRVALRPWICEACGRERS
;
A
#
# COMPACT_ATOMS: atom_id res chain seq x y z
N MET A 1 -0.71 7.58 -13.23
CA MET A 1 0.20 7.59 -12.08
C MET A 1 1.63 7.63 -12.62
N SER A 2 2.45 8.58 -12.16
CA SER A 2 3.87 8.65 -12.51
C SER A 2 4.59 7.37 -12.06
N HIS A 3 5.44 6.80 -12.91
CA HIS A 3 6.29 5.62 -12.66
C HIS A 3 7.25 5.86 -11.47
N CYS A 4 6.71 5.81 -10.25
CA CYS A 4 7.52 5.82 -9.04
C CYS A 4 7.64 4.38 -8.54
N GLY A 5 8.85 3.84 -8.64
CA GLY A 5 9.15 2.45 -8.30
C GLY A 5 9.08 1.59 -9.55
N SER A 6 10.21 1.47 -10.27
CA SER A 6 10.37 0.28 -11.09
C SER A 6 10.24 -0.93 -10.17
N LYS A 7 9.53 -2.00 -10.57
CA LYS A 7 9.45 -3.26 -9.78
C LYS A 7 10.83 -3.75 -9.35
N THR A 8 11.87 -3.37 -10.10
CA THR A 8 13.27 -3.63 -9.80
C THR A 8 13.80 -2.96 -8.53
N GLN A 9 13.06 -2.05 -7.88
CA GLN A 9 13.50 -1.26 -6.72
C GLN A 9 12.67 -1.50 -5.45
N VAL A 10 11.57 -2.25 -5.54
CA VAL A 10 10.69 -2.58 -4.43
C VAL A 10 10.75 -4.08 -4.21
N CYS A 11 11.06 -4.51 -2.98
CA CYS A 11 11.10 -5.92 -2.69
C CYS A 11 9.69 -6.50 -2.75
N ALA A 12 9.48 -7.52 -3.57
CA ALA A 12 8.18 -8.17 -3.73
C ALA A 12 7.68 -8.80 -2.42
N TYR A 13 8.57 -9.20 -1.50
CA TYR A 13 8.16 -9.80 -0.22
C TYR A 13 7.86 -8.76 0.86
N CYS A 14 8.88 -8.03 1.30
CA CYS A 14 8.74 -7.09 2.42
C CYS A 14 8.17 -5.73 2.00
N MET A 15 7.99 -5.47 0.72
CA MET A 15 7.49 -4.19 0.18
C MET A 15 8.36 -2.97 0.53
N LEU A 16 9.59 -3.20 1.01
CA LEU A 16 10.56 -2.16 1.28
C LEU A 16 11.27 -1.77 -0.02
N ARG A 17 11.56 -0.47 -0.15
CA ARG A 17 12.19 0.11 -1.34
C ARG A 17 13.68 0.33 -1.10
N ASP A 18 14.50 0.04 -2.11
CA ASP A 18 15.88 0.52 -2.17
C ASP A 18 15.86 2.04 -2.44
N ALA A 19 16.14 2.82 -1.40
CA ALA A 19 16.29 4.26 -1.50
C ALA A 19 17.78 4.57 -1.59
N SER A 20 18.25 5.00 -2.76
CA SER A 20 19.64 5.43 -3.00
C SER A 20 20.05 6.71 -2.25
N ASP A 21 19.53 6.94 -1.04
CA ASP A 21 19.93 7.96 -0.06
C ASP A 21 19.91 7.42 1.42
N ASP A 22 19.77 6.09 1.65
CA ASP A 22 19.97 5.29 2.91
C ASP A 22 18.94 5.47 4.07
N PRO A 23 18.56 4.43 4.89
CA PRO A 23 19.43 3.58 5.72
C PRO A 23 19.08 2.06 5.66
N TYR A 24 19.92 1.23 5.04
CA TYR A 24 20.00 -0.21 5.36
C TYR A 24 21.45 -0.58 5.69
N PRO A 25 21.74 -1.24 6.83
CA PRO A 25 23.12 -1.56 7.25
C PRO A 25 23.82 -2.64 6.40
N HIS A 26 23.19 -3.13 5.32
CA HIS A 26 23.68 -4.27 4.54
C HIS A 26 24.22 -3.93 3.13
N ARG A 27 24.38 -2.66 2.75
CA ARG A 27 24.92 -2.32 1.41
C ARG A 27 25.94 -1.18 1.41
N ALA A 28 26.96 -1.32 0.56
CA ALA A 28 27.97 -0.30 0.34
C ALA A 28 27.42 0.88 -0.49
N PRO A 29 27.85 2.13 -0.24
CA PRO A 29 27.40 3.31 -0.98
C PRO A 29 27.70 3.20 -2.48
N GLY A 30 26.72 3.50 -3.34
CA GLY A 30 26.92 3.66 -4.80
C GLY A 30 26.53 2.47 -5.69
N ALA A 31 25.84 1.45 -5.18
CA ALA A 31 25.34 0.33 -5.98
C ALA A 31 24.08 0.69 -6.79
N SER A 32 23.93 0.02 -7.95
CA SER A 32 22.80 0.12 -8.88
C SER A 32 21.43 0.22 -8.18
N ALA A 33 20.57 1.10 -8.71
CA ALA A 33 19.20 1.37 -8.27
C ALA A 33 18.25 0.15 -8.30
N LYS A 34 18.74 -1.02 -8.76
CA LYS A 34 18.03 -2.29 -8.86
C LYS A 34 18.42 -3.22 -7.71
N LEU A 35 17.41 -3.90 -7.17
CA LEU A 35 17.52 -4.93 -6.15
C LEU A 35 18.37 -6.12 -6.65
N PRO A 36 19.17 -6.73 -5.77
CA PRO A 36 20.17 -7.72 -6.15
C PRO A 36 19.62 -9.06 -6.62
N PHE A 37 18.41 -9.44 -6.20
CA PHE A 37 17.78 -10.71 -6.56
C PHE A 37 16.52 -10.49 -7.39
N GLY A 38 16.21 -11.41 -8.30
CA GLY A 38 14.96 -11.39 -9.06
C GLY A 38 14.68 -12.73 -9.74
N CYS A 39 13.41 -12.99 -10.05
CA CYS A 39 13.03 -14.23 -10.72
C CYS A 39 13.34 -14.16 -12.22
N ALA A 40 14.14 -15.10 -12.72
CA ALA A 40 14.52 -15.16 -14.13
C ALA A 40 13.38 -15.61 -15.06
N SER A 41 12.40 -16.37 -14.55
CA SER A 41 11.23 -16.83 -15.32
C SER A 41 10.25 -15.69 -15.55
N CYS A 42 9.54 -15.23 -14.50
CA CYS A 42 8.50 -14.21 -14.69
C CYS A 42 9.05 -12.79 -14.89
N GLN A 43 10.27 -12.50 -14.40
CA GLN A 43 10.91 -11.18 -14.46
C GLN A 43 10.10 -10.04 -13.82
N GLN A 44 9.09 -10.36 -13.01
CA GLN A 44 8.21 -9.39 -12.35
C GLN A 44 8.59 -9.11 -10.89
N VAL A 45 9.24 -10.07 -10.22
CA VAL A 45 9.55 -10.00 -8.78
C VAL A 45 11.05 -9.82 -8.55
N PHE A 46 11.36 -8.95 -7.60
CA PHE A 46 12.72 -8.59 -7.20
C PHE A 46 12.83 -8.53 -5.67
N TYR A 47 13.99 -8.81 -5.12
CA TYR A 47 14.17 -8.96 -3.67
C TYR A 47 15.43 -8.28 -3.15
N CYS A 48 15.33 -7.71 -1.94
CA CYS A 48 16.46 -7.09 -1.26
C CYS A 48 17.47 -8.11 -0.73
N SER A 49 17.04 -9.34 -0.46
CA SER A 49 17.87 -10.41 0.11
C SER A 49 17.44 -11.80 -0.38
N ALA A 50 18.31 -12.79 -0.19
CA ALA A 50 18.01 -14.19 -0.49
C ALA A 50 16.92 -14.74 0.45
N GLU A 51 16.87 -14.26 1.68
CA GLU A 51 15.84 -14.61 2.67
C GLU A 51 14.47 -14.12 2.20
N CYS A 52 14.36 -12.89 1.73
CA CYS A 52 13.10 -12.39 1.14
C CYS A 52 12.70 -13.16 -0.12
N GLN A 53 13.66 -13.55 -0.97
CA GLN A 53 13.38 -14.36 -2.15
C GLN A 53 12.82 -15.74 -1.78
N GLN A 54 13.46 -16.42 -0.82
CA GLN A 54 13.04 -17.73 -0.35
C GLN A 54 11.68 -17.65 0.35
N ALA A 55 11.50 -16.68 1.24
CA ALA A 55 10.24 -16.49 1.95
C ALA A 55 9.09 -16.15 0.98
N ASP A 56 9.31 -15.34 -0.05
CA ASP A 56 8.28 -15.09 -1.08
C ASP A 56 7.99 -16.35 -1.89
N PHE A 57 9.01 -17.13 -2.27
CA PHE A 57 8.82 -18.38 -2.99
C PHE A 57 7.93 -19.36 -2.21
N ASP A 58 8.23 -19.55 -0.92
CA ASP A 58 7.51 -20.48 -0.06
C ASP A 58 6.07 -20.04 0.22
N HIS A 59 5.82 -18.72 0.29
CA HIS A 59 4.51 -18.18 0.66
C HIS A 59 3.63 -17.82 -0.54
N TYR A 60 4.17 -17.21 -1.59
CA TYR A 60 3.39 -16.60 -2.67
C TYR A 60 3.88 -17.03 -4.04
N HIS A 61 5.15 -16.75 -4.33
CA HIS A 61 5.68 -16.72 -5.69
C HIS A 61 5.62 -18.07 -6.39
N ALA A 62 5.76 -19.20 -5.68
CA ALA A 62 5.56 -20.53 -6.28
C ALA A 62 4.17 -20.69 -6.91
N SER A 63 3.12 -20.10 -6.33
CA SER A 63 1.74 -20.18 -6.82
C SER A 63 1.43 -19.19 -7.93
N GLU A 64 2.17 -18.08 -8.04
CA GLU A 64 1.87 -16.99 -8.99
C GLU A 64 2.91 -16.85 -10.11
N CYS A 65 4.08 -17.50 -10.05
CA CYS A 65 5.18 -17.26 -10.99
C CYS A 65 4.80 -17.43 -12.47
N THR A 66 4.25 -18.59 -12.84
CA THR A 66 3.85 -18.87 -14.23
C THR A 66 2.76 -17.92 -14.71
N TRP A 67 1.79 -17.63 -13.84
CA TRP A 67 0.71 -16.70 -14.17
C TRP A 67 1.21 -15.25 -14.32
N LEU A 68 2.19 -14.81 -13.52
CA LEU A 68 2.85 -13.52 -13.69
C LEU A 68 3.64 -13.46 -15.01
N GLU A 69 4.29 -14.55 -15.41
CA GLU A 69 4.96 -14.65 -16.71
C GLU A 69 3.95 -14.49 -17.87
N GLU A 70 2.82 -15.18 -17.79
CA GLU A 70 1.74 -15.07 -18.79
C GLU A 70 1.13 -13.67 -18.84
N LEU A 71 0.75 -13.13 -17.69
CA LEU A 71 0.04 -11.85 -17.59
C LEU A 71 0.92 -10.66 -18.02
N PHE A 72 2.19 -10.65 -17.63
CA PHE A 72 3.07 -9.50 -17.86
C PHE A 72 4.01 -9.65 -19.05
N LEU A 73 4.38 -10.88 -19.45
CA LEU A 73 5.28 -11.11 -20.59
C LEU A 73 4.57 -11.70 -21.81
N GLY A 74 3.29 -12.09 -21.71
CA GLY A 74 2.51 -12.65 -22.81
C GLY A 74 3.03 -14.02 -23.29
N LYS A 75 3.87 -14.69 -22.49
CA LYS A 75 4.41 -16.01 -22.81
C LYS A 75 3.46 -17.08 -22.27
N PRO A 76 2.80 -17.89 -23.11
CA PRO A 76 2.00 -19.01 -22.62
C PRO A 76 2.90 -20.00 -21.86
N ALA A 77 2.36 -20.63 -20.80
CA ALA A 77 3.03 -21.72 -20.10
C ALA A 77 3.65 -22.70 -21.12
N ALA A 78 4.94 -23.00 -20.93
CA ALA A 78 5.70 -23.82 -21.87
C ALA A 78 4.95 -25.12 -22.17
N SER A 79 4.55 -25.30 -23.43
CA SER A 79 4.10 -26.60 -23.93
C SER A 79 5.24 -27.60 -23.69
N PRO A 80 4.99 -28.82 -23.19
CA PRO A 80 6.03 -29.78 -22.83
C PRO A 80 6.93 -30.24 -23.99
N ASP A 81 6.60 -29.86 -25.23
CA ASP A 81 7.40 -30.15 -26.42
C ASP A 81 8.13 -28.90 -26.94
N ARG A 82 9.32 -28.60 -26.41
CA ARG A 82 10.32 -27.85 -27.19
C ARG A 82 11.75 -28.19 -26.77
N VAL A 83 12.39 -28.97 -27.63
CA VAL A 83 13.84 -29.21 -27.67
C VAL A 83 14.58 -27.88 -27.81
N GLU A 84 15.55 -27.66 -26.93
CA GLU A 84 16.49 -26.55 -26.98
C GLU A 84 17.22 -26.53 -28.33
N THR A 85 17.11 -25.43 -29.07
CA THR A 85 18.09 -25.08 -30.09
C THR A 85 18.68 -23.71 -29.75
N SER A 86 19.92 -23.77 -29.28
CA SER A 86 20.80 -22.65 -29.00
C SER A 86 21.17 -21.86 -30.27
N ASN A 87 21.45 -20.57 -30.05
CA ASN A 87 22.26 -19.63 -30.83
C ASN A 87 21.51 -18.57 -31.65
N SER A 88 21.54 -17.33 -31.16
CA SER A 88 22.24 -16.26 -31.88
C SER A 88 22.58 -15.09 -30.95
N SER A 89 23.84 -14.67 -31.02
CA SER A 89 24.36 -13.48 -30.36
C SER A 89 23.92 -12.23 -31.11
N SER A 90 23.30 -11.27 -30.41
CA SER A 90 23.23 -9.89 -30.87
C SER A 90 23.32 -8.94 -29.68
N ASN A 91 24.39 -8.12 -29.70
CA ASN A 91 24.57 -6.97 -28.84
C ASN A 91 23.58 -5.88 -29.25
N GLY A 92 22.71 -5.48 -28.34
CA GLY A 92 21.84 -4.32 -28.47
C GLY A 92 21.16 -4.01 -27.15
N THR A 93 21.68 -3.02 -26.42
CA THR A 93 21.02 -2.41 -25.27
C THR A 93 19.81 -1.61 -25.74
N GLN A 94 18.67 -2.27 -25.85
CA GLN A 94 17.36 -1.64 -25.96
C GLN A 94 16.52 -2.21 -24.83
N GLU A 95 16.04 -1.36 -23.91
CA GLU A 95 15.01 -1.78 -22.98
C GLU A 95 13.85 -2.38 -23.77
N PRO A 96 13.37 -3.59 -23.43
CA PRO A 96 12.26 -4.19 -24.14
C PRO A 96 11.05 -3.26 -24.05
N ALA A 97 10.48 -2.93 -25.21
CA ALA A 97 9.24 -2.17 -25.28
C ALA A 97 8.16 -2.86 -24.41
N PRO A 98 7.30 -2.13 -23.70
CA PRO A 98 6.26 -2.72 -22.88
C PRO A 98 5.40 -3.63 -23.77
N VAL A 99 5.33 -4.92 -23.44
CA VAL A 99 4.38 -5.83 -24.06
C VAL A 99 3.00 -5.27 -23.73
N GLU A 100 2.21 -4.92 -24.76
CA GLU A 100 0.81 -4.57 -24.57
C GLU A 100 0.14 -5.76 -23.88
N ASN A 101 -0.22 -5.59 -22.62
CA ASN A 101 -1.01 -6.56 -21.89
C ASN A 101 -2.23 -6.91 -22.76
N SER A 102 -2.38 -8.18 -23.12
CA SER A 102 -3.41 -8.68 -24.04
C SER A 102 -4.84 -8.35 -23.60
N GLN A 103 -5.03 -7.93 -22.34
CA GLN A 103 -6.30 -7.56 -21.72
C GLN A 103 -6.50 -6.04 -21.52
N GLY A 104 -5.49 -5.21 -21.81
CA GLY A 104 -5.58 -3.75 -21.71
C GLY A 104 -5.74 -3.21 -20.27
N PHE A 105 -5.17 -3.87 -19.26
CA PHE A 105 -5.14 -3.33 -17.89
C PHE A 105 -4.11 -2.21 -17.76
N SER A 106 -4.48 -1.16 -17.04
CA SER A 106 -3.61 -0.08 -16.58
C SER A 106 -2.58 -0.59 -15.57
N SER A 107 -1.54 0.22 -15.31
CA SER A 107 -0.54 -0.11 -14.28
C SER A 107 -1.16 -0.30 -12.89
N TYR A 108 -2.15 0.54 -12.55
CA TYR A 108 -2.89 0.43 -11.29
C TYR A 108 -3.64 -0.89 -11.21
N GLU A 109 -4.41 -1.24 -12.24
CA GLU A 109 -5.14 -2.51 -12.29
C GLU A 109 -4.17 -3.69 -12.16
N LEU A 110 -2.98 -3.65 -12.75
CA LEU A 110 -1.99 -4.72 -12.61
C LEU A 110 -1.46 -4.89 -11.18
N ASP A 111 -1.12 -3.79 -10.49
CA ASP A 111 -0.66 -3.83 -9.10
C ASP A 111 -1.78 -4.33 -8.16
N PHE A 112 -3.00 -3.86 -8.43
CA PHE A 112 -4.22 -4.26 -7.75
C PHE A 112 -4.53 -5.77 -7.93
N ILE A 113 -4.52 -6.28 -9.17
CA ILE A 113 -4.73 -7.70 -9.46
C ILE A 113 -3.69 -8.54 -8.72
N TRP A 114 -2.42 -8.11 -8.73
CA TRP A 114 -1.36 -8.86 -8.06
C TRP A 114 -1.51 -8.88 -6.53
N MET A 115 -1.90 -7.76 -5.92
CA MET A 115 -2.24 -7.74 -4.49
C MET A 115 -3.40 -8.70 -4.18
N LEU A 116 -4.48 -8.69 -4.96
CA LEU A 116 -5.61 -9.60 -4.76
C LEU A 116 -5.23 -11.07 -4.98
N ALA A 117 -4.35 -11.38 -5.93
CA ALA A 117 -3.79 -12.72 -6.10
C ALA A 117 -3.16 -13.22 -4.81
N ARG A 118 -2.37 -12.38 -4.13
CA ARG A 118 -1.73 -12.73 -2.85
C ARG A 118 -2.72 -12.85 -1.69
N VAL A 119 -3.80 -12.06 -1.67
CA VAL A 119 -4.92 -12.24 -0.74
C VAL A 119 -5.57 -13.62 -0.94
N LEU A 120 -5.80 -14.03 -2.18
CA LEU A 120 -6.38 -15.33 -2.52
C LEU A 120 -5.43 -16.50 -2.19
N ILE A 121 -4.12 -16.33 -2.38
CA ILE A 121 -3.11 -17.32 -1.95
C ILE A 121 -3.15 -17.51 -0.43
N ASN A 122 -3.14 -16.42 0.35
CA ASN A 122 -3.26 -16.48 1.81
C ASN A 122 -4.55 -17.19 2.23
N ARG A 123 -5.67 -16.87 1.57
CA ARG A 123 -6.95 -17.54 1.86
C ARG A 123 -6.89 -19.04 1.57
N ALA A 124 -6.29 -19.45 0.46
CA ALA A 124 -6.14 -20.88 0.16
C ALA A 124 -5.25 -21.58 1.20
N GLN A 125 -4.22 -20.90 1.71
CA GLN A 125 -3.38 -21.41 2.80
C GLN A 125 -4.15 -21.59 4.11
N GLU A 126 -4.99 -20.63 4.50
CA GLU A 126 -5.88 -20.76 5.68
C GLU A 126 -6.86 -21.94 5.57
N LYS A 127 -7.23 -22.31 4.34
CA LYS A 127 -8.15 -23.41 4.04
C LYS A 127 -7.47 -24.77 3.97
N LYS A 128 -6.14 -24.82 4.00
CA LYS A 128 -5.41 -26.09 4.05
C LYS A 128 -5.85 -26.86 5.29
N PRO A 129 -6.06 -28.18 5.19
CA PRO A 129 -6.22 -29.00 6.38
C PRO A 129 -4.96 -28.83 7.25
N PRO A 130 -5.09 -28.78 8.59
CA PRO A 130 -3.94 -28.71 9.46
C PRO A 130 -3.01 -29.89 9.14
N ALA A 131 -1.71 -29.61 9.04
CA ALA A 131 -0.72 -30.66 8.99
C ALA A 131 -0.90 -31.54 10.25
N ASN A 132 -0.61 -32.84 10.15
CA ASN A 132 -0.56 -33.78 11.28
C ASN A 132 0.61 -33.43 12.24
N ASP A 133 0.65 -32.21 12.74
CA ASP A 133 1.65 -31.75 13.69
C ASP A 133 0.98 -31.66 15.08
N THR A 134 1.29 -32.64 15.92
CA THR A 134 0.71 -32.85 17.25
C THR A 134 1.35 -31.97 18.33
N SER A 135 1.87 -30.80 17.98
CA SER A 135 2.51 -29.90 18.95
C SER A 135 1.58 -28.73 19.29
N GLU A 136 0.91 -28.82 20.46
CA GLU A 136 0.15 -27.69 21.00
C GLU A 136 1.12 -26.56 21.40
N PRO A 137 0.91 -25.32 20.91
CA PRO A 137 1.67 -24.17 21.41
C PRO A 137 1.26 -23.87 22.85
N SER A 138 2.24 -23.56 23.70
CA SER A 138 1.96 -23.14 25.09
C SER A 138 1.06 -21.90 25.13
N ALA A 139 0.23 -21.76 26.17
CA ALA A 139 -0.70 -20.63 26.33
C ALA A 139 -0.02 -19.24 26.24
N ALA A 140 1.24 -19.12 26.68
CA ALA A 140 2.00 -17.87 26.57
C ALA A 140 2.47 -17.58 25.13
N ALA A 141 2.72 -18.61 24.32
CA ALA A 141 2.98 -18.46 22.89
C ALA A 141 1.70 -18.12 22.11
N ALA A 142 0.55 -18.64 22.53
CA ALA A 142 -0.75 -18.33 21.91
C ALA A 142 -1.12 -16.84 22.06
N ASP A 143 -0.88 -16.24 23.23
CA ASP A 143 -1.16 -14.81 23.47
C ASP A 143 -0.19 -13.87 22.72
N ILE A 144 1.08 -14.26 22.53
CA ILE A 144 2.07 -13.51 21.75
C ILE A 144 1.80 -13.65 20.24
N VAL A 145 1.43 -14.85 19.79
CA VAL A 145 1.03 -15.12 18.39
C VAL A 145 -0.27 -14.39 18.03
N ALA A 146 -1.22 -14.25 18.95
CA ALA A 146 -2.44 -13.47 18.74
C ALA A 146 -2.19 -11.96 18.58
N ALA A 147 -1.15 -11.42 19.23
CA ALA A 147 -0.76 -10.00 19.12
C ALA A 147 0.10 -9.69 17.88
N ALA A 148 0.66 -10.70 17.23
CA ALA A 148 1.53 -10.61 16.06
C ALA A 148 0.95 -11.26 14.80
N SER A 149 -0.27 -11.82 14.86
CA SER A 149 -0.84 -12.61 13.78
C SER A 149 -1.06 -11.76 12.54
N LYS A 150 -0.55 -12.23 11.39
CA LYS A 150 -0.93 -11.74 10.06
C LYS A 150 -2.46 -11.58 10.00
N PRO A 151 -2.98 -10.49 9.40
CA PRO A 151 -4.43 -10.30 9.31
C PRO A 151 -5.07 -11.49 8.58
N SER A 152 -6.05 -12.12 9.21
CA SER A 152 -6.80 -13.22 8.59
C SER A 152 -7.61 -12.70 7.41
N PHE A 153 -7.91 -13.56 6.45
CA PHE A 153 -8.82 -13.25 5.36
C PHE A 153 -10.19 -12.80 5.88
N ALA A 154 -10.64 -13.29 7.04
CA ALA A 154 -11.88 -12.84 7.67
C ALA A 154 -11.86 -11.34 7.98
N ALA A 155 -10.72 -10.80 8.43
CA ALA A 155 -10.56 -9.37 8.68
C ALA A 155 -10.65 -8.55 7.38
N ILE A 156 -10.03 -9.05 6.29
CA ILE A 156 -10.15 -8.44 4.95
C ILE A 156 -11.59 -8.51 4.43
N TRP A 157 -12.25 -9.66 4.61
CA TRP A 157 -13.63 -9.86 4.15
C TRP A 157 -14.63 -8.99 4.91
N ALA A 158 -14.31 -8.55 6.13
CA ALA A 158 -15.16 -7.65 6.92
C ALA A 158 -15.20 -6.20 6.39
N PHE A 159 -14.34 -5.86 5.43
CA PHE A 159 -14.29 -4.52 4.83
C PHE A 159 -15.61 -4.07 4.21
N VAL A 160 -15.84 -2.75 4.23
CA VAL A 160 -17.01 -2.14 3.57
C VAL A 160 -16.88 -2.29 2.07
N ALA A 161 -17.95 -2.73 1.39
CA ALA A 161 -17.92 -2.98 -0.05
C ALA A 161 -18.51 -1.85 -0.89
N ASN A 162 -19.45 -1.04 -0.37
CA ASN A 162 -20.21 -0.03 -1.12
C ASN A 162 -20.65 -0.45 -2.55
N ALA A 163 -20.91 -1.74 -2.75
CA ALA A 163 -21.02 -2.32 -4.09
C ALA A 163 -22.12 -1.67 -4.95
N ALA A 164 -23.23 -1.27 -4.32
CA ALA A 164 -24.34 -0.60 -4.99
C ALA A 164 -24.02 0.83 -5.45
N ALA A 165 -22.91 1.43 -4.97
CA ALA A 165 -22.50 2.78 -5.32
C ALA A 165 -21.55 2.83 -6.54
N PHE A 166 -20.94 1.69 -6.91
CA PHE A 166 -20.09 1.63 -8.10
C PHE A 166 -20.91 1.74 -9.40
N SER A 167 -20.34 2.46 -10.36
CA SER A 167 -20.92 2.56 -11.70
C SER A 167 -20.93 1.21 -12.42
N HIS A 168 -21.85 1.02 -13.38
CA HIS A 168 -21.87 -0.17 -14.24
C HIS A 168 -20.53 -0.40 -14.96
N THR A 169 -19.89 0.67 -15.45
CA THR A 169 -18.56 0.57 -16.09
C THR A 169 -17.49 0.02 -15.15
N ALA A 170 -17.50 0.45 -13.88
CA ALA A 170 -16.57 -0.08 -12.88
C ALA A 170 -16.84 -1.56 -12.60
N ILE A 171 -18.11 -1.93 -12.41
CA ILE A 171 -18.53 -3.32 -12.21
C ILE A 171 -18.11 -4.21 -13.39
N ASP A 172 -18.26 -3.77 -14.64
CA ASP A 172 -17.83 -4.54 -15.81
C ASP A 172 -16.31 -4.77 -15.84
N ARG A 173 -15.53 -3.77 -15.40
CA ARG A 173 -14.07 -3.92 -15.22
C ARG A 173 -13.75 -4.89 -14.08
N PHE A 174 -14.47 -4.83 -12.96
CA PHE A 174 -14.30 -5.76 -11.85
C PHE A 174 -14.62 -7.20 -12.25
N VAL A 175 -15.66 -7.43 -13.04
CA VAL A 175 -15.98 -8.76 -13.61
C VAL A 175 -14.84 -9.27 -14.49
N THR A 176 -14.25 -8.41 -15.31
CA THR A 176 -13.11 -8.79 -16.15
C THR A 176 -11.93 -9.23 -15.29
N ILE A 177 -11.60 -8.47 -14.24
CA ILE A 177 -10.53 -8.81 -13.31
C ILE A 177 -10.85 -10.09 -12.53
N ALA A 178 -12.10 -10.27 -12.09
CA ALA A 178 -12.54 -11.43 -11.34
C ALA A 178 -12.39 -12.73 -12.15
N ARG A 179 -12.60 -12.69 -13.47
CA ARG A 179 -12.36 -13.84 -14.36
C ARG A 179 -10.88 -14.21 -14.46
N VAL A 180 -9.99 -13.21 -14.56
CA VAL A 180 -8.54 -13.43 -14.56
C VAL A 180 -8.08 -14.06 -13.25
N LEU A 181 -8.49 -13.49 -12.11
CA LEU A 181 -8.18 -14.03 -10.79
C LEU A 181 -8.82 -15.42 -10.57
N GLY A 182 -10.06 -15.62 -11.03
CA GLY A 182 -10.74 -16.91 -10.95
C GLY A 182 -10.02 -18.01 -11.74
N THR A 183 -9.38 -17.64 -12.86
CA THR A 183 -8.52 -18.56 -13.63
C THR A 183 -7.28 -18.92 -12.82
N LEU A 184 -6.55 -17.93 -12.30
CA LEU A 184 -5.40 -18.13 -11.42
C LEU A 184 -5.74 -19.03 -10.21
N VAL A 185 -6.90 -18.81 -9.59
CA VAL A 185 -7.37 -19.64 -8.47
C VAL A 185 -7.44 -21.11 -8.86
N ARG A 186 -8.11 -21.42 -9.97
CA ARG A 186 -8.35 -22.79 -10.42
C ARG A 186 -7.10 -23.47 -10.95
N THR A 187 -6.25 -22.75 -11.69
CA THR A 187 -5.11 -23.33 -12.40
C THR A 187 -3.84 -23.40 -11.57
N ALA A 188 -3.66 -22.51 -10.58
CA ALA A 188 -2.42 -22.43 -9.83
C ALA A 188 -2.61 -22.42 -8.31
N ILE A 189 -3.52 -21.60 -7.77
CA ILE A 189 -3.64 -21.45 -6.30
C ILE A 189 -4.18 -22.73 -5.65
N LEU A 190 -5.32 -23.28 -6.13
CA LEU A 190 -5.88 -24.50 -5.54
C LEU A 190 -4.93 -25.70 -5.66
N PRO A 191 -4.33 -26.00 -6.83
CA PRO A 191 -3.35 -27.08 -6.94
C PRO A 191 -2.14 -26.90 -6.03
N THR A 192 -1.54 -25.70 -5.98
CA THR A 192 -0.37 -25.43 -5.13
C THR A 192 -0.72 -25.48 -3.64
N ALA A 193 -1.96 -25.16 -3.29
CA ALA A 193 -2.46 -25.30 -1.93
C ALA A 193 -2.85 -26.75 -1.56
N GLY A 194 -2.86 -27.69 -2.51
CA GLY A 194 -3.32 -29.07 -2.28
C GLY A 194 -4.83 -29.18 -2.04
N LEU A 195 -5.61 -28.20 -2.52
CA LEU A 195 -7.07 -28.18 -2.41
C LEU A 195 -7.71 -28.82 -3.65
N PRO A 196 -8.85 -29.52 -3.51
CA PRO A 196 -9.55 -30.09 -4.66
C PRO A 196 -10.14 -29.01 -5.56
N PRO A 197 -10.40 -29.28 -6.85
CA PRO A 197 -11.00 -28.30 -7.76
C PRO A 197 -12.34 -27.73 -7.25
N SER A 198 -13.16 -28.55 -6.57
CA SER A 198 -14.44 -28.12 -5.98
C SER A 198 -14.30 -27.14 -4.81
N ALA A 199 -13.08 -26.90 -4.31
CA ALA A 199 -12.84 -25.88 -3.31
C ALA A 199 -13.08 -24.47 -3.86
N ASP A 200 -13.11 -24.26 -5.19
CA ASP A 200 -13.38 -22.96 -5.80
C ASP A 200 -14.76 -22.39 -5.40
N GLU A 201 -15.75 -23.25 -5.18
CA GLU A 201 -17.10 -22.88 -4.71
C GLU A 201 -17.15 -22.38 -3.25
N THR A 202 -16.15 -22.73 -2.43
CA THR A 202 -16.18 -22.48 -0.97
C THR A 202 -14.91 -21.79 -0.43
N LEU A 203 -13.99 -21.43 -1.32
CA LEU A 203 -12.76 -20.71 -0.99
C LEU A 203 -13.08 -19.36 -0.34
N LEU A 204 -14.00 -18.62 -0.96
CA LEU A 204 -14.49 -17.32 -0.50
C LEU A 204 -15.93 -17.43 0.05
N PRO A 205 -16.32 -16.61 1.03
CA PRO A 205 -17.71 -16.51 1.46
C PRO A 205 -18.61 -16.03 0.31
N PRO A 206 -19.90 -16.39 0.30
CA PRO A 206 -20.83 -16.01 -0.75
C PRO A 206 -21.02 -14.49 -0.81
N ALA A 207 -21.13 -13.95 -2.02
CA ALA A 207 -21.33 -12.52 -2.30
C ALA A 207 -22.79 -12.04 -2.11
N GLU A 208 -23.63 -12.79 -1.41
CA GLU A 208 -25.09 -12.59 -1.35
C GLU A 208 -25.49 -11.21 -0.83
N ASP A 209 -24.81 -10.74 0.22
CA ASP A 209 -25.03 -9.43 0.82
C ASP A 209 -24.29 -8.30 0.10
N ALA A 210 -23.35 -8.65 -0.78
CA ALA A 210 -22.45 -7.71 -1.42
C ALA A 210 -22.88 -7.33 -2.83
N LEU A 211 -23.55 -8.19 -3.61
CA LEU A 211 -23.83 -7.93 -5.03
C LEU A 211 -25.32 -8.09 -5.41
N PRO A 212 -25.83 -7.25 -6.34
CA PRO A 212 -27.21 -7.35 -6.79
C PRO A 212 -27.48 -8.70 -7.49
N PRO A 213 -28.69 -9.28 -7.36
CA PRO A 213 -29.01 -10.59 -7.93
C PRO A 213 -28.79 -10.72 -9.44
N SER A 214 -29.04 -9.65 -10.19
CA SER A 214 -28.84 -9.62 -11.65
C SER A 214 -27.39 -9.86 -12.04
N LEU A 215 -26.43 -9.29 -11.30
CA LEU A 215 -25.00 -9.52 -11.54
C LEU A 215 -24.58 -10.94 -11.15
N ARG A 216 -25.11 -11.46 -10.04
CA ARG A 216 -24.78 -12.81 -9.56
C ARG A 216 -25.23 -13.91 -10.53
N SER A 217 -26.34 -13.71 -11.24
CA SER A 217 -26.86 -14.71 -12.18
C SER A 217 -25.99 -14.97 -13.42
N THR A 218 -25.01 -14.11 -13.71
CA THR A 218 -24.16 -14.23 -14.91
C THR A 218 -22.72 -14.67 -14.59
N LEU A 219 -22.42 -14.89 -13.32
CA LEU A 219 -21.08 -15.21 -12.80
C LEU A 219 -21.10 -16.54 -12.07
N SER A 220 -19.98 -17.25 -12.07
CA SER A 220 -19.79 -18.38 -11.15
C SER A 220 -19.76 -17.89 -9.68
N PRO A 221 -19.98 -18.77 -8.69
CA PRO A 221 -19.89 -18.41 -7.27
C PRO A 221 -18.55 -17.78 -6.89
N LEU A 222 -17.44 -18.33 -7.42
CA LEU A 222 -16.10 -17.80 -7.21
C LEU A 222 -15.96 -16.39 -7.79
N GLU A 223 -16.34 -16.19 -9.06
CA GLU A 223 -16.23 -14.88 -9.71
C GLU A 223 -17.09 -13.82 -9.00
N SER A 224 -18.31 -14.17 -8.59
CA SER A 224 -19.16 -13.27 -7.79
C SER A 224 -18.47 -12.87 -6.49
N SER A 225 -17.84 -13.82 -5.81
CA SER A 225 -17.15 -13.59 -4.54
C SER A 225 -15.86 -12.78 -4.74
N ILE A 226 -15.17 -12.95 -5.86
CA ILE A 226 -14.03 -12.10 -6.22
C ILE A 226 -14.50 -10.68 -6.55
N VAL A 227 -15.61 -10.48 -7.28
CA VAL A 227 -16.15 -9.13 -7.49
C VAL A 227 -16.50 -8.45 -6.17
N ALA A 228 -17.09 -9.17 -5.21
CA ALA A 228 -17.33 -8.64 -3.87
C ALA A 228 -16.03 -8.26 -3.14
N LEU A 229 -14.97 -9.07 -3.27
CA LEU A 229 -13.65 -8.75 -2.74
C LEU A 229 -13.04 -7.50 -3.39
N ILE A 230 -13.20 -7.33 -4.70
CA ILE A 230 -12.75 -6.13 -5.43
C ILE A 230 -13.48 -4.88 -4.91
N CYS A 231 -14.81 -4.93 -4.75
CA CYS A 231 -15.56 -3.80 -4.19
C CYS A 231 -15.08 -3.43 -2.77
N LYS A 232 -14.73 -4.43 -1.95
CA LYS A 232 -14.15 -4.22 -0.61
C LYS A 232 -12.76 -3.60 -0.68
N GLU A 233 -11.92 -4.08 -1.58
CA GLU A 233 -10.58 -3.53 -1.78
C GLU A 233 -10.65 -2.04 -2.16
N GLU A 234 -11.46 -1.69 -3.17
CA GLU A 234 -11.50 -0.35 -3.77
C GLU A 234 -11.98 0.73 -2.77
N CYS A 235 -12.63 0.30 -1.69
CA CYS A 235 -13.09 1.18 -0.62
C CYS A 235 -12.12 1.29 0.56
N ASN A 236 -11.12 0.41 0.69
CA ASN A 236 -10.38 0.22 1.95
C ASN A 236 -8.85 0.11 1.79
N SER A 237 -8.34 0.07 0.56
CA SER A 237 -6.91 -0.07 0.32
C SER A 237 -6.14 1.22 0.57
N PHE A 238 -4.87 1.06 0.90
CA PHE A 238 -3.96 2.16 1.14
C PHE A 238 -2.76 2.10 0.21
N GLY A 239 -2.35 3.25 -0.31
CA GLY A 239 -1.07 3.36 -0.99
C GLY A 239 0.11 3.28 -0.02
N LEU A 240 1.18 2.62 -0.46
CA LEU A 240 2.51 2.73 0.15
C LEU A 240 3.27 3.82 -0.56
N TYR A 241 3.89 4.72 0.19
CA TYR A 241 4.32 5.97 -0.39
C TYR A 241 5.69 6.44 0.08
N THR A 242 6.35 7.20 -0.79
CA THR A 242 7.61 7.90 -0.52
C THR A 242 7.50 9.39 -0.82
N PHE A 243 8.24 10.20 -0.06
CA PHE A 243 8.16 11.68 -0.10
C PHE A 243 9.34 12.36 -0.82
N ALA A 244 10.24 11.60 -1.43
CA ALA A 244 11.46 12.18 -2.01
C ALA A 244 11.89 11.56 -3.34
N TYR A 245 11.11 10.65 -3.93
CA TYR A 245 11.57 9.89 -5.10
C TYR A 245 11.85 10.77 -6.32
N ALA A 246 10.92 11.63 -6.75
CA ALA A 246 11.17 12.59 -7.81
C ALA A 246 11.63 13.98 -7.27
N GLY A 247 12.11 14.02 -6.03
CA GLY A 247 12.62 15.21 -5.36
C GLY A 247 11.57 16.03 -4.61
N ALA A 248 12.04 17.01 -3.82
CA ALA A 248 11.24 17.66 -2.79
C ALA A 248 10.08 18.53 -3.29
N LYS A 249 10.05 18.87 -4.59
CA LYS A 249 9.00 19.65 -5.27
C LYS A 249 7.96 18.77 -5.98
N THR A 250 8.08 17.46 -5.82
CA THR A 250 7.12 16.51 -6.38
C THR A 250 6.21 16.00 -5.26
N PRO A 251 4.90 15.87 -5.51
CA PRO A 251 3.98 15.30 -4.52
C PRO A 251 4.40 13.90 -4.10
N ARG A 252 3.89 13.46 -2.94
CA ARG A 252 4.04 12.08 -2.44
C ARG A 252 3.72 11.09 -3.56
N GLN A 253 4.57 10.09 -3.74
CA GLN A 253 4.43 9.13 -4.82
C GLN A 253 4.17 7.73 -4.25
N SER A 254 3.15 7.08 -4.79
CA SER A 254 2.85 5.69 -4.45
C SER A 254 3.85 4.77 -5.14
N TYR A 255 4.29 3.72 -4.45
CA TYR A 255 5.13 2.65 -5.00
C TYR A 255 4.54 1.25 -4.76
N GLY A 256 3.39 1.18 -4.08
CA GLY A 256 2.71 -0.08 -3.78
C GLY A 256 1.32 0.17 -3.20
N ILE A 257 0.59 -0.90 -2.97
CA ILE A 257 -0.76 -0.90 -2.39
C ILE A 257 -0.82 -1.99 -1.32
N GLY A 258 -1.59 -1.76 -0.26
CA GLY A 258 -1.74 -2.71 0.83
C GLY A 258 -3.10 -2.62 1.52
N LEU A 259 -3.48 -3.73 2.15
CA LEU A 259 -4.70 -3.85 2.96
C LEU A 259 -4.30 -3.92 4.43
N TYR A 260 -4.82 -2.98 5.21
CA TYR A 260 -4.50 -2.82 6.62
C TYR A 260 -5.80 -2.82 7.43
N PRO A 261 -6.28 -3.98 7.91
CA PRO A 261 -7.58 -4.05 8.57
C PRO A 261 -7.75 -3.14 9.78
N ASP A 262 -6.68 -2.86 10.51
CA ASP A 262 -6.72 -1.94 11.65
C ASP A 262 -6.77 -0.46 11.22
N ALA A 263 -6.38 -0.16 9.98
CA ALA A 263 -6.32 1.20 9.46
C ALA A 263 -7.63 1.68 8.82
N VAL A 264 -8.51 0.76 8.41
CA VAL A 264 -9.74 1.11 7.67
C VAL A 264 -10.75 1.91 8.51
N PHE A 265 -10.56 1.97 9.83
CA PHE A 265 -11.43 2.71 10.75
C PHE A 265 -11.20 4.23 10.77
N PHE A 266 -10.08 4.72 10.23
CA PHE A 266 -9.83 6.16 10.18
C PHE A 266 -10.73 6.84 9.15
N ASN A 267 -11.71 7.61 9.59
CA ASN A 267 -12.52 8.44 8.70
C ASN A 267 -11.74 9.60 8.07
N HIS A 268 -12.37 10.23 7.07
CA HIS A 268 -11.79 11.34 6.33
C HIS A 268 -12.02 12.71 6.99
N SER A 269 -10.99 13.56 6.99
CA SER A 269 -11.11 15.01 7.10
C SER A 269 -10.12 15.71 6.16
N CYS A 270 -10.55 16.80 5.51
CA CYS A 270 -9.65 17.66 4.72
C CYS A 270 -8.73 18.54 5.60
N LEU A 271 -8.91 18.47 6.93
CA LEU A 271 -8.02 18.98 7.98
C LEU A 271 -7.73 17.84 8.97
N PRO A 272 -6.88 16.88 8.59
CA PRO A 272 -6.66 15.68 9.40
C PRO A 272 -5.94 16.02 10.71
N ASN A 273 -6.14 15.20 11.73
CA ASN A 273 -5.36 15.23 12.96
C ASN A 273 -4.41 14.02 13.07
N VAL A 274 -4.46 13.09 12.12
CA VAL A 274 -3.54 11.96 12.00
C VAL A 274 -2.81 12.00 10.65
N GLY A 275 -1.48 11.86 10.70
CA GLY A 275 -0.64 11.59 9.53
C GLY A 275 -0.24 10.12 9.47
N HIS A 276 0.25 9.67 8.30
CA HIS A 276 0.72 8.30 8.14
C HIS A 276 1.92 8.21 7.20
N VAL A 277 2.85 7.31 7.52
CA VAL A 277 4.06 7.04 6.74
C VAL A 277 4.34 5.54 6.65
N THR A 278 5.10 5.15 5.63
CA THR A 278 5.54 3.76 5.48
C THR A 278 6.96 3.60 6.03
N ARG A 279 7.19 2.63 6.92
CA ARG A 279 8.49 2.38 7.56
C ARG A 279 8.86 0.91 7.49
N GLU A 280 10.13 0.61 7.69
CA GLU A 280 10.54 -0.75 8.02
C GLU A 280 9.92 -1.15 9.36
N GLY A 281 9.46 -2.41 9.44
CA GLY A 281 8.93 -3.02 10.65
C GLY A 281 9.98 -3.14 11.75
N ASN A 282 10.35 -2.03 12.36
CA ASN A 282 11.40 -1.98 13.36
C ASN A 282 10.87 -2.38 14.74
N GLY A 283 10.57 -3.66 14.96
CA GLY A 283 10.52 -4.27 16.31
C GLY A 283 9.72 -3.55 17.41
N LEU A 284 8.86 -2.57 17.08
CA LEU A 284 8.08 -1.79 18.05
C LEU A 284 7.07 -2.67 18.79
N ARG A 285 6.85 -3.90 18.31
CA ARG A 285 6.05 -4.94 18.94
C ARG A 285 6.85 -5.98 19.73
N GLY A 286 8.18 -5.88 19.82
CA GLY A 286 9.00 -6.86 20.54
C GLY A 286 8.92 -8.29 19.98
N VAL A 287 8.41 -8.45 18.75
CA VAL A 287 8.31 -9.72 18.03
C VAL A 287 9.38 -9.74 16.95
N ASP A 288 10.21 -10.77 16.99
CA ASP A 288 11.32 -11.04 16.07
C ASP A 288 10.87 -11.36 14.62
N GLU A 289 9.58 -11.12 14.31
CA GLU A 289 8.91 -11.62 13.10
C GLU A 289 8.24 -10.51 12.24
N SER A 290 8.29 -9.25 12.65
CA SER A 290 7.76 -8.13 11.83
C SER A 290 8.69 -7.83 10.65
N PHE A 291 8.61 -8.63 9.59
CA PHE A 291 9.24 -8.39 8.30
C PHE A 291 8.28 -7.62 7.39
N GLY A 292 8.61 -6.37 7.01
CA GLY A 292 7.78 -5.66 6.03
C GLY A 292 7.77 -4.13 6.10
N ALA A 293 7.01 -3.55 5.18
CA ALA A 293 6.66 -2.14 5.12
C ALA A 293 5.42 -1.85 6.00
N ASP A 294 5.66 -1.35 7.20
CA ASP A 294 4.63 -0.98 8.16
C ASP A 294 4.01 0.38 7.84
N MET A 295 2.69 0.46 7.97
CA MET A 295 1.96 1.72 7.96
C MET A 295 1.93 2.30 9.37
N VAL A 296 2.71 3.34 9.61
CA VAL A 296 2.78 4.02 10.91
C VAL A 296 1.89 5.25 10.89
N PHE A 297 0.86 5.24 11.75
CA PHE A 297 -0.01 6.38 12.01
C PHE A 297 0.51 7.20 13.19
N TYR A 298 0.45 8.51 13.10
CA TYR A 298 0.88 9.42 14.17
C TYR A 298 -0.08 10.60 14.30
N ALA A 299 -0.34 11.02 15.54
CA ALA A 299 -1.07 12.25 15.80
C ALA A 299 -0.25 13.44 15.27
N ALA A 300 -0.86 14.28 14.43
CA ALA A 300 -0.25 15.46 13.83
C ALA A 300 -0.33 16.70 14.74
N ARG A 301 -0.97 16.56 15.90
CA ARG A 301 -1.11 17.52 16.99
C ARG A 301 -1.63 16.79 18.23
N ASP A 302 -1.68 17.50 19.35
CA ASP A 302 -2.40 17.02 20.54
C ASP A 302 -3.89 16.82 20.21
N MET A 303 -4.45 15.75 20.78
CA MET A 303 -5.84 15.33 20.62
C MET A 303 -6.48 15.17 21.99
N ALA A 304 -7.72 15.64 22.15
CA ALA A 304 -8.46 15.45 23.39
C ALA A 304 -9.00 14.00 23.50
N GLU A 305 -9.24 13.54 24.73
CA GLU A 305 -9.97 12.29 24.94
C GLU A 305 -11.35 12.36 24.28
N GLY A 306 -11.73 11.30 23.56
CA GLY A 306 -12.97 11.25 22.79
C GLY A 306 -12.94 12.03 21.46
N GLU A 307 -11.83 12.70 21.12
CA GLU A 307 -11.67 13.32 19.81
C GLU A 307 -11.44 12.25 18.73
N GLU A 308 -12.25 12.27 17.66
CA GLU A 308 -12.11 11.34 16.55
C GLU A 308 -10.76 11.48 15.85
N ALA A 309 -10.11 10.36 15.59
CA ALA A 309 -8.88 10.30 14.81
C ALA A 309 -9.22 10.20 13.32
N VAL A 310 -8.76 11.18 12.53
CA VAL A 310 -9.13 11.31 11.11
C VAL A 310 -7.90 11.55 10.24
N ILE A 311 -7.88 10.89 9.07
CA ILE A 311 -6.86 11.02 8.04
C ILE A 311 -7.39 11.76 6.80
N SER A 312 -6.52 12.09 5.85
CA SER A 312 -6.94 12.60 4.56
C SER A 312 -6.87 11.49 3.50
N TYR A 313 -7.99 11.20 2.84
CA TYR A 313 -8.05 10.28 1.69
C TYR A 313 -7.57 10.94 0.39
N VAL A 314 -7.47 12.27 0.40
CA VAL A 314 -7.03 13.09 -0.72
C VAL A 314 -5.71 13.79 -0.41
N ALA A 315 -5.01 14.20 -1.47
CA ALA A 315 -3.86 15.09 -1.33
C ALA A 315 -4.26 16.43 -0.67
N LEU A 316 -3.43 16.91 0.25
CA LEU A 316 -3.68 18.13 1.02
C LEU A 316 -3.16 19.41 0.33
N ASP A 317 -2.22 19.31 -0.61
CA ASP A 317 -1.60 20.46 -1.30
C ASP A 317 -2.63 21.13 -2.24
N GLU A 318 -3.04 22.35 -1.95
CA GLU A 318 -4.02 23.13 -2.74
C GLU A 318 -3.45 23.74 -4.03
N SER A 319 -2.13 23.95 -4.11
CA SER A 319 -1.51 24.52 -5.33
C SER A 319 -1.61 23.59 -6.53
N ARG A 320 -1.86 22.30 -6.26
CA ARG A 320 -2.00 21.19 -7.22
C ARG A 320 -3.12 20.22 -6.85
N GLY A 321 -3.88 20.55 -5.82
CA GLY A 321 -5.04 19.83 -5.36
C GLY A 321 -6.26 20.27 -6.15
N ARG A 322 -7.33 19.52 -5.97
CA ARG A 322 -8.64 19.89 -6.46
C ARG A 322 -9.12 21.12 -5.69
N ARG A 323 -9.57 22.18 -6.39
CA ARG A 323 -10.26 23.33 -5.77
C ARG A 323 -11.42 22.83 -4.89
N ASP A 324 -11.92 23.59 -3.92
CA ASP A 324 -12.85 23.05 -2.92
C ASP A 324 -14.04 22.27 -3.48
N GLY A 325 -14.66 22.76 -4.56
CA GLY A 325 -15.72 22.03 -5.28
C GLY A 325 -15.23 20.72 -5.91
N GLU A 326 -14.04 20.71 -6.50
CA GLU A 326 -13.46 19.52 -7.11
C GLU A 326 -13.08 18.44 -6.06
N ARG A 327 -12.68 18.84 -4.84
CA ARG A 327 -12.32 17.90 -3.75
C ARG A 327 -13.55 17.15 -3.25
N LYS A 328 -14.64 17.86 -2.98
CA LYS A 328 -15.92 17.26 -2.54
C LYS A 328 -16.45 16.29 -3.60
N THR A 329 -16.54 16.74 -4.85
CA THR A 329 -16.98 15.88 -5.97
C THR A 329 -16.11 14.63 -6.11
N TRP A 330 -14.80 14.74 -5.92
CA TRP A 330 -13.93 13.57 -6.01
C TRP A 330 -14.15 12.58 -4.86
N LEU A 331 -14.32 13.05 -3.63
CA LEU A 331 -14.66 12.19 -2.49
C LEU A 331 -16.00 11.50 -2.70
N GLU A 332 -17.02 12.22 -3.17
CA GLU A 332 -18.33 11.64 -3.49
C GLU A 332 -18.23 10.57 -4.59
N GLN A 333 -17.40 10.80 -5.61
CA GLN A 333 -17.24 9.87 -6.73
C GLN A 333 -16.43 8.61 -6.40
N ASN A 334 -15.45 8.70 -5.48
CA ASN A 334 -14.51 7.61 -5.21
C ASN A 334 -14.75 6.93 -3.85
N PHE A 335 -15.38 7.62 -2.91
CA PHE A 335 -15.65 7.12 -1.55
C PHE A 335 -17.14 7.20 -1.17
N PHE A 336 -18.00 7.70 -2.05
CA PHE A 336 -19.45 7.64 -1.93
C PHE A 336 -20.03 8.37 -0.70
N PHE A 337 -19.36 9.42 -0.22
CA PHE A 337 -19.84 10.29 0.85
C PHE A 337 -19.59 11.77 0.54
N ALA A 338 -20.44 12.64 1.10
CA ALA A 338 -20.26 14.09 1.06
C ALA A 338 -19.48 14.55 2.30
N CYS A 339 -18.29 15.14 2.10
CA CYS A 339 -17.44 15.59 3.20
C CYS A 339 -17.97 16.88 3.83
N ASP A 340 -18.20 16.85 5.13
CA ASP A 340 -18.73 17.93 5.98
C ASP A 340 -17.70 18.44 6.99
N CYS A 341 -16.41 18.17 6.77
CA CYS A 341 -15.36 18.61 7.70
C CYS A 341 -15.31 20.14 7.82
N LYS A 342 -14.66 20.65 8.87
CA LYS A 342 -14.54 22.10 9.15
C LYS A 342 -14.02 22.94 7.97
N ARG A 343 -13.17 22.37 7.11
CA ARG A 343 -12.71 23.05 5.88
C ARG A 343 -13.84 23.12 4.87
N CYS A 344 -14.41 21.97 4.52
CA CYS A 344 -15.55 21.88 3.60
C CYS A 344 -16.76 22.73 4.01
N ASN A 345 -17.04 22.89 5.31
CA ASN A 345 -18.13 23.74 5.81
C ASN A 345 -17.73 25.21 5.88
N GLY A 346 -16.50 25.53 6.31
CA GLY A 346 -15.98 26.90 6.33
C GLY A 346 -15.90 27.52 4.93
N ASP A 347 -15.57 26.73 3.92
CA ASP A 347 -15.59 27.13 2.50
C ASP A 347 -17.03 27.46 2.04
N ALA A 348 -18.05 26.77 2.56
CA ALA A 348 -19.45 26.98 2.21
C ALA A 348 -20.05 28.23 2.86
N GLU A 349 -19.55 28.62 4.04
CA GLU A 349 -20.03 29.79 4.78
C GLU A 349 -19.24 31.07 4.46
N GLY A 350 -18.10 30.98 3.76
CA GLY A 350 -17.22 32.12 3.48
C GLY A 350 -16.62 32.76 4.75
N THR A 351 -16.66 32.04 5.88
CA THR A 351 -16.37 32.56 7.23
C THR A 351 -14.90 32.45 7.63
N ALA A 352 -14.12 31.57 7.00
CA ALA A 352 -12.68 31.46 7.22
C ALA A 352 -11.94 32.17 6.08
N SER A 353 -11.10 33.16 6.40
CA SER A 353 -10.19 33.71 5.38
C SER A 353 -9.28 32.58 4.88
N ASP A 354 -9.09 32.43 3.57
CA ASP A 354 -8.11 31.53 2.92
C ASP A 354 -6.79 31.40 3.69
N ASN A 355 -6.35 32.51 4.27
CA ASN A 355 -5.08 32.62 4.99
C ASN A 355 -5.04 31.77 6.28
N GLU A 356 -6.16 31.56 6.97
CA GLU A 356 -6.23 30.77 8.21
C GLU A 356 -6.31 29.27 7.92
N LEU A 357 -6.99 28.89 6.84
CA LEU A 357 -7.02 27.50 6.36
C LEU A 357 -5.64 27.06 5.84
N ARG A 358 -4.96 27.91 5.06
CA ARG A 358 -3.57 27.66 4.62
C ARG A 358 -2.62 27.46 5.79
N LYS A 359 -2.65 28.33 6.81
CA LYS A 359 -1.85 28.16 8.03
C LYS A 359 -2.09 26.83 8.73
N ARG A 360 -3.32 26.31 8.69
CA ARG A 360 -3.65 25.01 9.30
C ARG A 360 -3.06 23.85 8.51
N LEU A 361 -3.07 23.93 7.17
CA LEU A 361 -2.48 22.93 6.28
C LEU A 361 -0.94 22.98 6.27
N ASP A 362 -0.35 24.17 6.43
CA ASP A 362 1.10 24.38 6.60
C ASP A 362 1.66 23.62 7.83
N ARG A 363 0.78 23.14 8.72
CA ARG A 363 1.17 22.26 9.82
C ARG A 363 1.53 20.85 9.36
N HIS A 364 0.90 20.38 8.30
CA HIS A 364 1.07 19.04 7.76
C HIS A 364 2.05 19.02 6.59
N LEU A 365 2.11 20.10 5.81
CA LEU A 365 2.85 20.19 4.56
C LEU A 365 3.94 21.27 4.60
N CYS A 366 5.12 20.95 4.07
CA CYS A 366 6.20 21.91 3.87
C CYS A 366 6.03 22.61 2.51
N GLY A 367 5.73 23.91 2.50
CA GLY A 367 5.66 24.71 1.27
C GLY A 367 6.93 25.50 0.91
N LYS A 368 7.98 25.48 1.76
CA LYS A 368 9.17 26.33 1.57
C LYS A 368 9.89 25.98 0.27
N GLY A 369 10.12 26.99 -0.56
CA GLY A 369 10.80 26.81 -1.85
C GLY A 369 10.03 25.93 -2.83
N GLY A 370 8.71 25.78 -2.66
CA GLY A 370 7.87 24.89 -3.46
C GLY A 370 8.01 23.42 -3.08
N CYS A 371 8.42 23.12 -1.84
CA CYS A 371 8.42 21.76 -1.34
C CYS A 371 6.98 21.21 -1.24
N CYS A 372 6.83 19.88 -1.28
CA CYS A 372 5.56 19.15 -1.13
C CYS A 372 5.64 18.05 -0.05
N GLY A 373 6.67 18.09 0.79
CA GLY A 373 6.91 17.04 1.79
C GLY A 373 6.02 17.17 3.01
N TRP A 374 5.76 16.03 3.65
CA TRP A 374 4.98 15.99 4.87
C TRP A 374 5.86 16.14 6.10
N PHE A 375 5.34 16.82 7.10
CA PHE A 375 5.95 16.91 8.42
C PHE A 375 5.64 15.64 9.23
N VAL A 376 6.70 15.02 9.74
CA VAL A 376 6.63 13.83 10.59
C VAL A 376 7.37 14.08 11.91
N PRO A 377 7.06 13.32 12.97
CA PRO A 377 7.86 13.33 14.19
C PRO A 377 9.31 12.91 13.91
N PRO A 378 10.32 13.45 14.62
CA PRO A 378 11.73 13.13 14.37
C PRO A 378 12.08 11.65 14.36
N GLN A 379 11.47 10.88 15.27
CA GLN A 379 11.69 9.44 15.36
C GLN A 379 11.19 8.66 14.13
N LEU A 380 10.29 9.27 13.34
CA LEU A 380 9.85 8.71 12.08
C LEU A 380 10.61 9.30 10.89
N ALA A 381 11.43 10.34 11.05
CA ALA A 381 12.03 11.01 9.91
C ALA A 381 13.08 10.15 9.20
N THR A 382 13.00 10.04 7.87
CA THR A 382 14.00 9.34 7.05
C THR A 382 15.18 10.25 6.66
N LYS A 383 14.98 11.57 6.72
CA LYS A 383 16.03 12.56 6.47
C LYS A 383 16.54 13.14 7.78
N ASN A 384 17.86 13.22 7.90
CA ASN A 384 18.49 14.05 8.92
C ASN A 384 18.04 15.50 8.76
N ALA A 385 17.82 16.19 9.88
CA ALA A 385 17.52 17.60 9.90
C ALA A 385 18.63 18.39 9.19
N LYS A 386 18.28 19.10 8.11
CA LYS A 386 19.23 19.89 7.32
C LYS A 386 19.30 21.36 7.78
N ASP A 387 18.31 21.83 8.51
CA ASP A 387 18.21 23.21 9.02
C ASP A 387 17.38 23.20 10.31
N SER A 388 18.03 23.45 11.46
CA SER A 388 17.37 23.47 12.78
C SER A 388 16.56 24.74 13.05
N ARG A 389 16.52 25.64 12.07
CA ARG A 389 15.81 26.92 12.18
C ARG A 389 14.37 26.79 11.70
N ASN A 390 13.43 27.22 12.52
CA ASN A 390 12.01 27.21 12.17
C ASN A 390 11.62 28.28 11.13
N ASP A 391 10.32 28.38 10.81
CA ASP A 391 9.76 29.40 9.90
C ASP A 391 10.15 30.85 10.24
N SER A 392 10.45 31.13 11.50
CA SER A 392 10.89 32.44 11.99
C SER A 392 12.42 32.60 12.08
N GLY A 393 13.20 31.62 11.61
CA GLY A 393 14.66 31.64 11.65
C GLY A 393 15.29 31.31 13.00
N LYS A 394 14.49 30.90 14.00
CA LYS A 394 14.97 30.56 15.35
C LYS A 394 15.45 29.12 15.41
N ASP A 395 16.63 28.91 16.01
CA ASP A 395 17.20 27.58 16.23
C ASP A 395 16.40 26.80 17.29
N LEU A 396 15.74 25.73 16.85
CA LEU A 396 14.88 24.89 17.68
C LEU A 396 15.67 24.01 18.64
N ALA A 397 16.88 23.61 18.26
CA ALA A 397 17.77 22.83 19.12
C ALA A 397 18.26 23.66 20.31
N GLN A 398 18.46 24.96 20.13
CA GLN A 398 18.81 25.90 21.20
C GLN A 398 17.64 26.09 22.17
N ARG A 399 16.42 26.31 21.64
CA ARG A 399 15.20 26.52 22.44
C ARG A 399 14.82 25.28 23.26
N ALA A 400 14.97 24.08 22.72
CA ALA A 400 14.67 22.84 23.45
C ALA A 400 15.57 22.64 24.68
N ARG A 401 16.81 23.16 24.67
CA ARG A 401 17.74 23.08 25.81
C ARG A 401 17.33 23.95 27.00
N GLU A 402 16.50 24.97 26.77
CA GLU A 402 16.00 25.90 27.79
C GLU A 402 14.91 25.27 28.70
N PHE A 403 14.40 24.10 28.34
CA PHE A 403 13.33 23.41 29.07
C PHE A 403 13.84 22.18 29.83
N PRO A 404 13.21 21.82 30.98
CA PRO A 404 13.49 20.59 31.70
C PRO A 404 13.32 19.36 30.81
N GLU A 405 14.12 18.31 31.01
CA GLU A 405 14.13 17.11 30.16
C GLU A 405 12.75 16.44 30.02
N SER A 406 11.96 16.45 31.09
CA SER A 406 10.56 15.99 31.12
C SER A 406 9.60 16.80 30.23
N GLN A 407 9.96 18.02 29.84
CA GLN A 407 9.18 18.93 28.99
C GLN A 407 9.75 19.05 27.57
N ARG A 408 10.94 18.50 27.30
CA ARG A 408 11.59 18.57 25.98
C ARG A 408 10.88 17.76 24.89
N VAL A 409 10.06 16.77 25.26
CA VAL A 409 9.27 15.96 24.31
C VAL A 409 8.25 16.82 23.55
N ALA A 410 7.64 17.81 24.21
CA ALA A 410 6.67 18.74 23.63
C ALA A 410 7.30 19.80 22.69
N LEU A 411 8.63 19.83 22.57
CA LEU A 411 9.39 20.78 21.75
C LEU A 411 10.13 20.11 20.59
N ARG A 412 9.90 18.81 20.36
CA ARG A 412 10.57 18.11 19.27
C ARG A 412 10.11 18.69 17.93
N PRO A 413 11.04 19.14 17.07
CA PRO A 413 10.69 19.73 15.80
C PRO A 413 10.04 18.68 14.90
N TRP A 414 9.04 19.06 14.12
CA TRP A 414 8.58 18.26 13.00
C TRP A 414 9.60 18.31 11.87
N ILE A 415 9.88 17.18 11.23
CA ILE A 415 10.85 17.09 10.13
C ILE A 415 10.09 16.82 8.83
N CYS A 416 10.38 17.61 7.79
CA CYS A 416 9.84 17.39 6.46
C CYS A 416 10.52 16.18 5.80
N GLU A 417 9.75 15.15 5.47
CA GLU A 417 10.25 13.92 4.82
C GLU A 417 10.91 14.15 3.46
N ALA A 418 10.51 15.21 2.75
CA ALA A 418 11.02 15.48 1.42
C ALA A 418 12.35 16.25 1.44
N CYS A 419 12.53 17.22 2.34
CA CYS A 419 13.68 18.13 2.34
C CYS A 419 14.48 18.17 3.65
N GLY A 420 14.05 17.50 4.71
CA GLY A 420 14.71 17.48 6.02
C GLY A 420 14.57 18.80 6.80
N ARG A 421 13.63 19.66 6.43
CA ARG A 421 13.38 20.94 7.10
C ARG A 421 12.71 20.72 8.45
N GLU A 422 13.16 21.44 9.48
CA GLU A 422 12.49 21.47 10.78
C GLU A 422 11.38 22.54 10.86
N ARG A 423 10.36 22.21 11.66
CA ARG A 423 9.25 23.11 12.02
C ARG A 423 8.88 22.89 13.49
N SER A 424 8.72 23.97 14.24
CA SER A 424 8.23 23.93 15.63
C SER A 424 6.72 23.83 15.72
#